data_AF-A0A2R5FBY4-F1
#
_entry.id   AF-A0A2R5FBY4-F1
#
_cell.length_a   1.000
_cell.length_b   1.000
_cell.length_c   1.000
_cell.angle_alpha   90.00
_cell.angle_beta   90.00
_cell.angle_gamma   90.00
#
_symmetry.space_group_name_H-M   'P 1'
#
loop_
_entity.id
_entity.type
_entity.pdbx_description
1 polymer ?
#
loop_
_entity_poly.entity_id
_entity_poly.type
_entity_poly.pdbx_seq_one_letter_code
_entity_poly.pdbx_strand_id
1 'polypeptide(L)'
;MALENWRELLAECGNPELAVAIARSIEALWREDRHSLVVDASERHIAAELASHIRAQGLLSPDGEPWNVHVEYNRKGVKIKTVNGGEQVVIPDIILHRIGTDNNFLAIELKKGVSPTPDDDDIKKLLAYKQPHELNYVHALFLRLGVREMAGTVSCAIWA
;
A
#
# COMPACT_ATOMS: atom_id res chain seq x y z
N MET A 1 16.25 -0.62 -13.32
CA MET A 1 15.64 -1.64 -14.20
C MET A 1 14.23 -1.87 -13.72
N ALA A 2 13.26 -1.92 -14.64
CA ALA A 2 11.92 -2.42 -14.30
C ALA A 2 12.07 -3.89 -13.88
N LEU A 3 11.42 -4.30 -12.80
CA LEU A 3 11.33 -5.73 -12.48
C LEU A 3 10.37 -6.34 -13.48
N GLU A 4 10.83 -7.21 -14.38
CA GLU A 4 9.92 -7.96 -15.27
C GLU A 4 8.98 -8.89 -14.50
N ASN A 5 9.25 -9.10 -13.20
CA ASN A 5 8.62 -10.12 -12.38
C ASN A 5 7.90 -9.63 -11.11
N TRP A 6 7.50 -8.35 -11.06
CA TRP A 6 6.85 -7.77 -9.88
C TRP A 6 5.53 -8.46 -9.50
N ARG A 7 4.86 -9.14 -10.43
CA ARG A 7 3.65 -9.93 -10.14
C ARG A 7 3.95 -11.17 -9.29
N GLU A 8 5.08 -11.83 -9.53
CA GLU A 8 5.51 -12.96 -8.69
C GLU A 8 5.83 -12.48 -7.27
N LEU A 9 6.48 -11.31 -7.13
CA LEU A 9 6.70 -10.69 -5.81
C LEU A 9 5.38 -10.39 -5.08
N LEU A 10 4.35 -9.91 -5.77
CA LEU A 10 3.04 -9.72 -5.15
C LEU A 10 2.40 -11.05 -4.70
N ALA A 11 2.65 -12.16 -5.41
CA ALA A 11 2.11 -13.47 -5.05
C ALA A 11 2.73 -14.05 -3.76
N GLU A 12 3.88 -13.54 -3.31
CA GLU A 12 4.55 -13.99 -2.08
C GLU A 12 3.76 -13.72 -0.79
N CYS A 13 2.71 -12.87 -0.83
CA CYS A 13 1.86 -12.62 0.35
C CYS A 13 1.04 -13.84 0.82
N GLY A 14 0.99 -14.92 0.04
CA GLY A 14 0.19 -16.11 0.35
C GLY A 14 -1.33 -15.89 0.21
N ASN A 15 -1.77 -14.74 -0.31
CA ASN A 15 -3.16 -14.43 -0.60
C ASN A 15 -3.34 -14.12 -2.10
N PRO A 16 -3.72 -15.12 -2.92
CA PRO A 16 -3.83 -14.95 -4.37
C PRO A 16 -4.84 -13.87 -4.79
N GLU A 17 -5.96 -13.75 -4.06
CA GLU A 17 -6.99 -12.75 -4.35
C GLU A 17 -6.45 -11.34 -4.15
N LEU A 18 -5.75 -11.11 -3.02
CA LEU A 18 -5.07 -9.86 -2.74
C LEU A 18 -4.01 -9.53 -3.79
N ALA A 19 -3.13 -10.49 -4.11
CA ALA A 19 -2.07 -10.30 -5.08
C ALA A 19 -2.63 -9.89 -6.46
N VAL A 20 -3.66 -10.59 -6.94
CA VAL A 20 -4.35 -10.28 -8.20
C VAL A 20 -5.02 -8.91 -8.15
N ALA A 21 -5.70 -8.58 -7.06
CA ALA A 21 -6.36 -7.29 -6.89
C ALA A 21 -5.35 -6.12 -6.94
N ILE A 22 -4.22 -6.23 -6.24
CA ILE A 22 -3.17 -5.21 -6.28
C ILE A 22 -2.56 -5.11 -7.68
N ALA A 23 -2.26 -6.24 -8.33
CA ALA A 23 -1.70 -6.23 -9.68
C ALA A 23 -2.63 -5.56 -10.70
N ARG A 24 -3.92 -5.90 -10.68
CA ARG A 24 -4.92 -5.25 -11.53
C ARG A 24 -5.08 -3.77 -11.24
N SER A 25 -4.94 -3.37 -9.98
CA SER A 25 -5.03 -1.96 -9.58
C SER A 25 -3.85 -1.14 -10.09
N ILE A 26 -2.64 -1.71 -10.07
CA ILE A 26 -1.43 -1.09 -10.65
C ILE A 26 -1.57 -0.98 -12.17
N GLU A 27 -2.07 -2.03 -12.83
CA GLU A 27 -2.32 -2.02 -14.28
C GLU A 27 -3.39 -0.99 -14.68
N ALA A 28 -4.46 -0.85 -13.88
CA ALA A 28 -5.49 0.14 -14.08
C ALA A 28 -4.94 1.56 -13.92
N LEU A 29 -4.13 1.82 -12.88
CA LEU A 29 -3.41 3.08 -12.70
C LEU A 29 -2.56 3.43 -13.93
N TRP A 30 -1.85 2.45 -14.52
CA TRP A 30 -1.05 2.67 -15.73
C TRP A 30 -1.88 2.91 -16.99
N ARG A 31 -3.07 2.33 -17.07
CA ARG A 31 -3.95 2.46 -18.24
C ARG A 31 -4.74 3.77 -18.19
N GLU A 32 -5.23 4.14 -17.02
CA GLU A 32 -6.25 5.18 -16.84
C GLU A 32 -5.63 6.48 -16.31
N ASP A 33 -4.64 6.39 -15.42
CA ASP A 33 -4.04 7.54 -14.74
C ASP A 33 -2.54 7.70 -15.07
N ARG A 34 -2.12 7.18 -16.23
CA ARG A 34 -0.71 7.23 -16.65
C ARG A 34 -0.11 8.63 -16.62
N HIS A 35 -0.93 9.64 -16.89
CA HIS A 35 -0.50 11.03 -16.92
C HIS A 35 0.12 11.45 -15.59
N SER A 36 -0.49 11.09 -14.46
CA SER A 36 -0.01 11.40 -13.10
C SER A 36 1.38 10.84 -12.83
N LEU A 37 1.68 9.64 -13.35
CA LEU A 37 3.02 9.04 -13.29
C LEU A 37 4.03 9.73 -14.21
N VAL A 38 3.60 10.18 -15.40
CA VAL A 38 4.45 10.88 -16.37
C VAL A 38 4.85 12.27 -15.88
N VAL A 39 3.90 13.03 -15.32
CA VAL A 39 4.17 14.37 -14.78
C VAL A 39 4.78 14.36 -13.38
N ASP A 40 5.10 13.17 -12.86
CA ASP A 40 5.73 12.99 -11.56
C ASP A 40 4.91 13.63 -10.43
N ALA A 41 3.59 13.38 -10.44
CA ALA A 41 2.66 13.85 -9.43
C ALA A 41 3.08 13.41 -8.02
N SER A 42 2.52 14.06 -6.99
CA SER A 42 2.85 13.74 -5.60
C SER A 42 2.49 12.28 -5.24
N GLU A 43 3.26 11.68 -4.33
CA GLU A 43 2.99 10.30 -3.85
C GLU A 43 1.57 10.17 -3.31
N ARG A 44 1.09 11.17 -2.57
CA ARG A 44 -0.29 11.25 -2.08
C ARG A 44 -1.34 11.20 -3.20
N HIS A 45 -1.09 11.87 -4.33
CA HIS A 45 -2.03 11.85 -5.45
C HIS A 45 -2.07 10.48 -6.11
N ILE A 46 -0.89 9.91 -6.38
CA ILE A 46 -0.76 8.55 -6.95
C ILE A 46 -1.37 7.50 -6.00
N ALA A 47 -1.18 7.66 -4.68
CA ALA A 47 -1.79 6.81 -3.67
C ALA A 47 -3.33 6.88 -3.72
N ALA A 48 -3.90 8.06 -3.97
CA ALA A 48 -5.35 8.23 -4.09
C ALA A 48 -5.93 7.56 -5.35
N GLU A 49 -5.26 7.70 -6.49
CA GLU A 49 -5.64 7.02 -7.73
C GLU A 49 -5.53 5.49 -7.55
N LEU A 50 -4.41 4.99 -7.01
CA LEU A 50 -4.22 3.58 -6.73
C LEU A 50 -5.27 3.03 -5.75
N ALA A 51 -5.55 3.77 -4.67
CA ALA A 51 -6.60 3.39 -3.71
C ALA A 51 -7.99 3.33 -4.35
N SER A 52 -8.27 4.18 -5.33
CA SER A 52 -9.52 4.11 -6.11
C SER A 52 -9.63 2.79 -6.87
N HIS A 53 -8.56 2.40 -7.56
CA HIS A 53 -8.49 1.13 -8.30
C HIS A 53 -8.57 -0.09 -7.40
N ILE A 54 -7.93 -0.05 -6.23
CA ILE A 54 -8.03 -1.13 -5.23
C ILE A 54 -9.48 -1.25 -4.72
N ARG A 55 -10.15 -0.13 -4.45
CA ARG A 55 -11.55 -0.13 -4.03
C ARG A 55 -12.45 -0.75 -5.11
N ALA A 56 -12.18 -0.47 -6.38
CA ALA A 56 -12.93 -1.03 -7.50
C ALA A 56 -12.75 -2.56 -7.66
N GLN A 57 -11.71 -3.16 -7.07
CA GLN A 57 -11.56 -4.63 -7.06
C GLN A 57 -12.57 -5.33 -6.15
N GLY A 58 -13.16 -4.62 -5.18
CA GLY A 58 -14.26 -5.15 -4.37
C GLY A 58 -13.87 -6.30 -3.42
N LEU A 59 -12.63 -6.34 -2.93
CA LEU A 59 -12.18 -7.33 -1.95
C LEU A 59 -13.09 -7.36 -0.73
N LEU A 60 -13.56 -8.55 -0.35
CA LEU A 60 -14.48 -8.74 0.77
C LEU A 60 -13.74 -9.04 2.08
N SER A 61 -14.25 -8.52 3.18
CA SER A 61 -13.85 -8.89 4.53
C SER A 61 -14.55 -10.18 5.00
N PRO A 62 -14.11 -10.79 6.11
CA PRO A 62 -14.74 -12.01 6.64
C PRO A 62 -16.22 -11.88 7.00
N ASP A 63 -16.74 -10.66 7.19
CA ASP A 63 -18.15 -10.37 7.41
C ASP A 63 -18.98 -10.29 6.10
N GLY A 64 -18.34 -10.50 4.94
CA GLY A 64 -18.98 -10.47 3.61
C GLY A 64 -19.12 -9.08 2.99
N GLU A 65 -18.69 -8.03 3.69
CA GLU A 65 -18.75 -6.64 3.20
C GLU A 65 -17.43 -6.23 2.50
N PRO A 66 -17.42 -5.23 1.61
CA PRO A 66 -16.16 -4.74 1.05
C PRO A 66 -15.24 -4.10 2.10
N TRP A 67 -13.93 -4.30 1.98
CA TRP A 67 -12.95 -3.58 2.79
C TRP A 67 -13.06 -2.06 2.57
N ASN A 68 -12.93 -1.28 3.65
CA ASN A 68 -12.80 0.17 3.50
C ASN A 68 -11.37 0.49 3.04
N VAL A 69 -11.23 1.21 1.92
CA VAL A 69 -9.94 1.67 1.40
C VAL A 69 -9.78 3.15 1.68
N HIS A 70 -8.74 3.56 2.42
CA HIS A 70 -8.47 4.98 2.68
C HIS A 70 -6.99 5.35 2.44
N VAL A 71 -6.76 6.63 2.17
CA VAL A 71 -5.44 7.25 1.94
C VAL A 71 -5.09 8.15 3.11
N GLU A 72 -3.85 8.09 3.60
CA GLU A 72 -3.33 8.89 4.73
C GLU A 72 -4.32 8.96 5.91
N TYR A 73 -5.02 7.85 6.18
CA TYR A 73 -6.14 7.87 7.11
C TYR A 73 -5.65 7.87 8.55
N ASN A 74 -5.72 9.04 9.16
CA ASN A 74 -5.61 9.20 10.59
C ASN A 74 -7.01 9.05 11.21
N ARG A 75 -7.22 7.97 11.96
CA ARG A 75 -8.47 7.63 12.67
C ARG A 75 -8.69 8.64 13.81
N LYS A 76 -9.09 9.88 13.47
CA LYS A 76 -9.16 10.99 14.45
C LYS A 76 -10.02 10.65 15.66
N GLY A 77 -9.48 10.89 16.86
CA GLY A 77 -10.23 11.10 18.09
C GLY A 77 -9.54 10.64 19.37
N VAL A 78 -9.05 9.39 19.41
CA VAL A 78 -8.72 8.76 20.71
C VAL A 78 -7.39 7.98 20.72
N LYS A 79 -6.82 7.61 19.57
CA LYS A 79 -5.55 6.88 19.52
C LYS A 79 -4.75 7.22 18.28
N ILE A 80 -3.62 7.91 18.47
CA ILE A 80 -2.63 8.11 17.42
C ILE A 80 -2.08 6.73 17.04
N LYS A 81 -1.98 6.43 15.74
CA LYS A 81 -1.32 5.20 15.28
C LYS A 81 0.16 5.33 15.62
N THR A 82 0.59 4.56 16.60
CA THR A 82 1.98 4.54 17.04
C THR A 82 2.56 3.15 16.90
N VAL A 83 3.82 3.09 16.49
CA VAL A 83 4.64 1.89 16.51
C VAL A 83 5.78 2.06 17.50
N ASN A 84 6.51 0.96 17.75
CA ASN A 84 7.58 0.88 18.73
C ASN A 84 7.09 1.28 20.13
N GLY A 85 5.96 0.70 20.55
CA GLY A 85 5.44 0.90 21.91
C GLY A 85 4.92 2.30 22.21
N GLY A 86 4.64 3.13 21.19
CA GLY A 86 4.08 4.47 21.40
C GLY A 86 4.99 5.62 20.99
N GLU A 87 6.25 5.34 20.67
CA GLU A 87 7.26 6.38 20.47
C GLU A 87 7.20 7.04 19.10
N GLN A 88 6.67 6.34 18.10
CA GLN A 88 6.67 6.82 16.72
C GLN A 88 5.27 6.83 16.13
N VAL A 89 4.81 8.01 15.73
CA VAL A 89 3.56 8.17 14.98
C VAL A 89 3.75 7.71 13.54
N VAL A 90 2.85 6.86 13.05
CA VAL A 90 2.89 6.34 11.67
C VAL A 90 1.53 6.49 10.99
N ILE A 91 1.57 6.77 9.70
CA ILE A 91 0.38 6.86 8.85
C ILE A 91 0.75 6.14 7.55
N PRO A 92 0.27 4.91 7.32
CA PRO A 92 0.47 4.26 6.04
C PRO A 92 -0.23 5.06 4.92
N ASP A 93 0.35 5.05 3.72
CA ASP A 93 -0.18 5.80 2.59
C ASP A 93 -1.56 5.30 2.17
N ILE A 94 -1.75 3.97 2.13
CA ILE A 94 -3.04 3.33 1.83
C ILE A 94 -3.32 2.25 2.86
N ILE A 95 -4.58 2.17 3.31
CA ILE A 95 -5.04 1.10 4.21
C ILE A 95 -6.32 0.44 3.73
N LEU A 96 -6.42 -0.87 3.94
CA LEU A 96 -7.64 -1.68 3.86
C LEU A 96 -7.98 -2.14 5.28
N HIS A 97 -9.14 -1.77 5.78
CA HIS A 97 -9.58 -2.03 7.15
C HIS A 97 -11.10 -2.01 7.27
N ARG A 98 -11.62 -2.38 8.44
CA ARG A 98 -13.03 -2.16 8.78
C ARG A 98 -13.16 -0.99 9.75
N ILE A 99 -13.83 0.07 9.30
CA ILE A 99 -14.09 1.26 10.11
C ILE A 99 -14.80 0.87 11.41
N GLY A 100 -14.34 1.44 12.52
CA GLY A 100 -14.93 1.18 13.84
C GLY A 100 -14.44 -0.10 14.52
N THR A 101 -13.60 -0.90 13.86
CA THR A 101 -13.03 -2.14 14.43
C THR A 101 -11.49 -2.12 14.42
N ASP A 102 -10.87 -3.17 14.92
CA ASP A 102 -9.41 -3.39 14.83
C ASP A 102 -9.05 -4.45 13.75
N ASN A 103 -9.99 -4.73 12.84
CA ASN A 103 -9.74 -5.59 11.69
C ASN A 103 -8.99 -4.79 10.61
N ASN A 104 -7.67 -4.96 10.60
CA ASN A 104 -6.74 -4.30 9.70
C ASN A 104 -6.18 -5.33 8.71
N PHE A 105 -6.49 -5.18 7.43
CA PHE A 105 -6.16 -6.20 6.43
C PHE A 105 -4.86 -5.92 5.70
N LEU A 106 -4.75 -4.76 5.05
CA LEU A 106 -3.56 -4.37 4.28
C LEU A 106 -3.15 -2.94 4.63
N ALA A 107 -1.85 -2.73 4.86
CA ALA A 107 -1.22 -1.42 4.82
C ALA A 107 -0.24 -1.38 3.64
N ILE A 108 -0.22 -0.27 2.90
CA ILE A 108 0.74 -0.03 1.81
C ILE A 108 1.53 1.24 2.13
N GLU A 109 2.85 1.14 2.05
CA GLU A 109 3.77 2.29 1.95
C GLU A 109 4.15 2.44 0.46
N LEU A 110 3.85 3.60 -0.12
CA LEU A 110 4.04 3.90 -1.52
C LEU A 110 5.20 4.88 -1.70
N LYS A 111 6.14 4.51 -2.55
CA LYS A 111 7.20 5.42 -3.03
C LYS A 111 7.17 5.57 -4.54
N LYS A 112 7.71 6.69 -5.04
CA LYS A 112 7.90 6.92 -6.47
C LYS A 112 9.36 7.17 -6.86
N GLY A 113 9.70 6.76 -8.08
CA GLY A 113 11.01 7.02 -8.68
C GLY A 113 12.17 6.29 -8.00
N VAL A 114 13.39 6.73 -8.33
CA VAL A 114 14.64 6.14 -7.82
C VAL A 114 15.09 6.94 -6.59
N SER A 115 15.42 6.23 -5.51
CA SER A 115 16.04 6.80 -4.31
C SER A 115 17.47 6.30 -4.20
N PRO A 116 18.48 7.16 -3.93
CA PRO A 116 19.81 6.73 -3.54
C PRO A 116 19.86 6.21 -2.10
N THR A 117 18.84 6.53 -1.28
CA THR A 117 18.72 6.08 0.10
C THR A 117 18.03 4.70 0.14
N PRO A 118 18.58 3.72 0.88
CA PRO A 118 17.94 2.42 1.09
C PRO A 118 16.55 2.54 1.73
N ASP A 119 15.67 1.58 1.41
CA ASP A 119 14.29 1.53 1.89
C ASP A 119 14.15 0.85 3.27
N ASP A 120 15.28 0.59 3.95
CA ASP A 120 15.36 -0.19 5.19
C ASP A 120 14.45 0.34 6.30
N ASP A 121 14.35 1.67 6.46
CA ASP A 121 13.53 2.28 7.49
C ASP A 121 12.04 2.18 7.18
N ASP A 122 11.66 2.23 5.90
CA ASP A 122 10.27 2.00 5.49
C ASP A 122 9.89 0.52 5.65
N ILE A 123 10.80 -0.40 5.35
CA ILE A 123 10.60 -1.84 5.58
C ILE A 123 10.46 -2.15 7.09
N LYS A 124 11.27 -1.52 7.95
CA LYS A 124 11.13 -1.66 9.41
C LYS A 124 9.76 -1.19 9.91
N LYS A 125 9.23 -0.08 9.37
CA LYS A 125 7.86 0.37 9.71
C LYS A 125 6.80 -0.67 9.36
N LEU A 126 6.92 -1.33 8.21
CA LEU A 126 5.98 -2.37 7.79
C LEU A 126 5.95 -3.56 8.75
N LEU A 127 7.10 -4.00 9.27
CA LEU A 127 7.17 -5.03 10.31
C LEU A 127 6.45 -4.60 11.60
N ALA A 128 6.52 -3.31 11.94
CA ALA A 128 5.81 -2.76 13.08
C ALA A 128 4.29 -2.71 12.84
N TYR A 129 3.84 -2.42 11.62
CA TYR A 129 2.40 -2.44 11.28
C TYR A 129 1.74 -3.80 11.52
N LYS A 130 2.50 -4.89 11.43
CA LYS A 130 2.01 -6.26 11.66
C LYS A 130 1.98 -6.68 13.12
N GLN A 131 2.55 -5.89 14.04
CA GLN A 131 2.62 -6.30 15.45
C GLN A 131 1.22 -6.37 16.07
N PRO A 132 0.83 -7.50 16.69
CA PRO A 132 -0.52 -7.70 17.24
C PRO A 132 -0.90 -6.68 18.32
N HIS A 133 0.09 -6.18 19.07
CA HIS A 133 -0.11 -5.20 20.13
C HIS A 133 -0.09 -3.74 19.64
N GLU A 134 0.12 -3.52 18.34
CA GLU A 134 0.18 -2.20 17.72
C GLU A 134 -0.97 -2.01 16.72
N LEU A 135 -0.72 -2.22 15.43
CA LEU A 135 -1.69 -2.01 14.36
C LEU A 135 -2.29 -3.31 13.82
N ASN A 136 -1.64 -4.46 14.05
CA ASN A 136 -2.15 -5.79 13.70
C ASN A 136 -2.66 -5.93 12.26
N TYR A 137 -1.96 -5.34 11.29
CA TYR A 137 -2.27 -5.56 9.87
C TYR A 137 -1.90 -7.00 9.46
N VAL A 138 -2.79 -7.69 8.74
CA VAL A 138 -2.51 -9.03 8.21
C VAL A 138 -1.39 -8.99 7.17
N HIS A 139 -1.44 -8.00 6.27
CA HIS A 139 -0.47 -7.78 5.22
C HIS A 139 0.09 -6.35 5.28
N ALA A 140 1.38 -6.21 4.98
CA ALA A 140 2.04 -4.92 4.86
C ALA A 140 2.94 -4.93 3.62
N LEU A 141 2.73 -3.99 2.70
CA LEU A 141 3.38 -3.93 1.39
C LEU A 141 4.18 -2.63 1.24
N PHE A 142 5.45 -2.76 0.90
CA PHE A 142 6.23 -1.68 0.30
C PHE A 142 6.06 -1.74 -1.21
N LEU A 143 5.67 -0.63 -1.84
CA LEU A 143 5.53 -0.55 -3.29
C LEU A 143 6.27 0.68 -3.83
N ARG A 144 7.13 0.47 -4.82
CA ARG A 144 7.82 1.55 -5.53
C ARG A 144 7.46 1.58 -7.00
N LEU A 145 6.83 2.66 -7.43
CA LEU A 145 6.39 2.87 -8.81
C LEU A 145 7.37 3.76 -9.59
N GLY A 146 7.57 3.44 -10.85
CA GLY A 146 8.30 4.29 -11.79
C GLY A 146 7.49 5.51 -12.24
N VAL A 147 8.18 6.63 -12.45
CA VAL A 147 7.62 7.91 -12.90
C VAL A 147 8.45 8.49 -14.06
N ARG A 148 7.92 9.49 -14.75
CA ARG A 148 8.53 10.11 -15.95
C ARG A 148 8.81 9.04 -17.02
N GLU A 149 10.05 8.92 -17.48
CA GLU A 149 10.49 7.89 -18.45
C GLU A 149 10.26 6.46 -17.95
N MET A 150 10.18 6.26 -16.63
CA MET A 150 9.91 4.95 -16.01
C MET A 150 8.42 4.73 -15.72
N ALA A 151 7.52 5.63 -16.14
CA ALA A 151 6.09 5.50 -15.90
C ALA A 151 5.53 4.22 -16.53
N GLY A 152 4.82 3.43 -15.71
CA GLY A 152 4.33 2.09 -16.09
C GLY A 152 5.23 0.94 -15.65
N THR A 153 6.09 1.16 -14.66
CA THR A 153 6.97 0.12 -14.11
C THR A 153 6.83 0.01 -12.60
N VAL A 154 7.10 -1.18 -12.07
CA VAL A 154 7.31 -1.42 -10.64
C VAL A 154 8.80 -1.71 -10.45
N SER A 155 9.46 -0.92 -9.61
CA SER A 155 10.88 -1.12 -9.29
C SER A 155 11.10 -1.85 -7.97
N CYS A 156 10.08 -1.94 -7.12
CA CYS A 156 10.13 -2.70 -5.87
C CYS A 156 8.73 -3.07 -5.41
N ALA A 157 8.57 -4.32 -4.95
CA ALA A 157 7.40 -4.80 -4.23
C ALA A 157 7.90 -5.76 -3.14
N ILE A 158 7.70 -5.44 -1.86
CA ILE A 158 8.20 -6.23 -0.73
C ILE A 158 7.10 -6.37 0.31
N TRP A 159 6.85 -7.61 0.74
CA TRP A 159 5.99 -7.90 1.89
C TRP A 159 6.81 -7.95 3.18
N ALA A 160 6.25 -7.41 4.26
CA ALA A 160 6.72 -7.66 5.62
C ALA A 160 5.84 -8.71 6.31
#